data_AF-A0A8T1Y9R0-F1
#
_entry.id   AF-A0A8T1Y9R0-F1
#
_cell.length_a   1.000
_cell.length_b   1.000
_cell.length_c   1.000
_cell.angle_alpha   90.00
_cell.angle_beta   90.00
_cell.angle_gamma   90.00
#
_symmetry.space_group_name_H-M   'P 1'
#
loop_
_entity.id
_entity.type
_entity.pdbx_description
1 polymer ?
#
loop_
_entity_poly.entity_id
_entity_poly.type
_entity_poly.pdbx_seq_one_letter_code
_entity_poly.pdbx_strand_id
1 'polypeptide(L)'
;MGSRDFISSLPDEVLGKKILSLLPTKLVVSTSVLSKRWRNLFHFVDNFDLEDSTSLRNDGFSDFMEKTVALLSNCPIKRLTLNCHYEQSSVDHWIRSALERGCLELNLQSQYAHSLDIGIFSRNNTLVKLTLSSFRTFVQGNFPPDGTVFFPALKTLSLGAVVADPALYNWLISGCPVLEELLIRDVGDGDDDQPTWTRSVVSASIKRLTIYFHYPLDTYPYEDDVEIKTPNLEFLDYSALLSDGSDVDYLDSLAEARLDLRLWELPTTGDFGDITNLVAAIRNVKTLHLSPGSLEAFYYCCYTMPVFDKLLHLSIESDKENGWQALPRLLLKSPNLQTLAIKGLVHKVTYRCGSACACTIKPKKKYLYKRYEDRSPPSEVEGRCCLWTCRVKVLEISGYGGSSREVKQMEHFLGKLKYLETVKIGVEEDNNSEYLRANLMTLARASSKCNIQFI
;
A
#
# COMPACT_ATOMS: atom_id res chain seq x y z
N MET A 1 -40.39 -2.96 50.65
CA MET A 1 -40.48 -1.87 49.65
C MET A 1 -39.42 -2.14 48.59
N GLY A 2 -39.81 -2.50 47.37
CA GLY A 2 -38.86 -2.80 46.29
C GLY A 2 -38.11 -1.54 45.85
N SER A 3 -36.80 -1.66 45.66
CA SER A 3 -35.94 -0.60 45.11
C SER A 3 -36.54 -0.02 43.83
N ARG A 4 -36.75 1.31 43.77
CA ARG A 4 -37.23 1.98 42.56
C ARG A 4 -36.16 1.86 41.48
N ASP A 5 -36.52 1.30 40.34
CA ASP A 5 -35.66 1.27 39.16
C ASP A 5 -35.56 2.70 38.58
N PHE A 6 -34.47 3.38 38.95
CA PHE A 6 -34.18 4.74 38.50
C PHE A 6 -33.89 4.79 36.99
N ILE A 7 -33.37 3.72 36.40
CA ILE A 7 -33.05 3.69 34.96
C ILE A 7 -34.34 3.65 34.15
N SER A 8 -35.31 2.83 34.56
CA SER A 8 -36.64 2.80 33.94
C SER A 8 -37.43 4.11 34.10
N SER A 9 -37.00 5.03 34.98
CA SER A 9 -37.64 6.35 35.14
C SER A 9 -37.14 7.43 34.18
N LEU A 10 -36.04 7.18 33.45
CA LEU A 10 -35.45 8.14 32.50
C LEU A 10 -36.31 8.29 31.23
N PRO A 11 -36.31 9.45 30.54
CA PRO A 11 -36.99 9.63 29.25
C PRO A 11 -36.38 8.78 28.13
N ASP A 12 -37.21 8.39 27.15
CA ASP A 12 -36.79 7.55 26.01
C ASP A 12 -35.67 8.20 25.19
N GLU A 13 -35.70 9.52 25.04
CA GLU A 13 -34.67 10.28 24.33
C GLU A 13 -33.31 10.20 25.04
N VAL A 14 -33.31 10.18 26.39
CA VAL A 14 -32.09 10.03 27.18
C VAL A 14 -31.57 8.60 27.05
N LEU A 15 -32.44 7.61 27.24
CA LEU A 15 -32.07 6.20 27.11
C LEU A 15 -31.54 5.89 25.70
N GLY A 16 -32.23 6.33 24.65
CA GLY A 16 -31.87 6.08 23.26
C GLY A 16 -30.69 6.91 22.77
N LYS A 17 -30.81 8.25 22.79
CA LYS A 17 -29.82 9.16 22.16
C LYS A 17 -28.57 9.39 22.98
N LYS A 18 -28.59 9.15 24.29
CA LYS A 18 -27.46 9.46 25.18
C LYS A 18 -26.82 8.22 25.80
N ILE A 19 -27.59 7.16 26.03
CA ILE A 19 -27.07 5.94 26.64
C ILE A 19 -26.83 4.87 25.57
N LEU A 20 -27.88 4.44 24.86
CA LEU A 20 -27.77 3.37 23.87
C LEU A 20 -26.89 3.77 22.68
N SER A 21 -26.91 5.03 22.24
CA SER A 21 -26.04 5.52 21.15
C SER A 21 -24.53 5.42 21.45
N LEU A 22 -24.14 5.26 22.73
CA LEU A 22 -22.74 5.10 23.15
C LEU A 22 -22.32 3.63 23.23
N LEU A 23 -23.25 2.69 23.09
CA LEU A 23 -22.99 1.26 23.24
C LEU A 23 -22.78 0.59 21.87
N PRO A 24 -21.95 -0.46 21.79
CA PRO A 24 -21.89 -1.34 20.63
C PRO A 24 -23.26 -1.94 20.29
N THR A 25 -23.56 -2.10 19.00
CA THR A 25 -24.84 -2.62 18.49
C THR A 25 -25.29 -3.90 19.17
N LYS A 26 -24.36 -4.84 19.43
CA LYS A 26 -24.66 -6.10 20.11
C LYS A 26 -25.25 -5.89 21.51
N LEU A 27 -24.73 -4.91 22.26
CA LEU A 27 -25.25 -4.57 23.59
C LEU A 27 -26.58 -3.81 23.48
N VAL A 28 -26.72 -2.93 22.49
CA VAL A 28 -27.99 -2.25 22.22
C VAL A 28 -29.10 -3.26 21.93
N VAL A 29 -28.86 -4.19 21.01
CA VAL A 29 -29.80 -5.26 20.65
C VAL A 29 -30.12 -6.15 21.84
N SER A 30 -29.13 -6.48 22.68
CA SER A 30 -29.38 -7.33 23.86
C SER A 30 -30.30 -6.67 24.89
N THR A 31 -30.37 -5.33 24.95
CA THR A 31 -31.35 -4.63 25.82
C THR A 31 -32.81 -4.86 25.41
N SER A 32 -33.08 -5.36 24.20
CA SER A 32 -34.46 -5.64 23.73
C SER A 32 -35.21 -6.68 24.56
N VAL A 33 -34.50 -7.49 25.35
CA VAL A 33 -35.09 -8.51 26.24
C VAL A 33 -35.58 -7.91 27.56
N LEU A 34 -35.15 -6.68 27.91
CA LEU A 34 -35.49 -6.05 29.19
C LEU A 34 -36.97 -5.67 29.26
N SER A 35 -37.53 -5.06 28.21
CA SER A 35 -38.97 -4.83 28.08
C SER A 35 -39.37 -4.42 26.66
N LYS A 36 -40.68 -4.36 26.39
CA LYS A 36 -41.23 -3.82 25.13
C LYS A 36 -40.80 -2.37 24.87
N ARG A 37 -40.58 -1.58 25.94
CA ARG A 37 -40.13 -0.19 25.84
C ARG A 37 -38.71 -0.12 25.30
N TRP A 38 -37.79 -0.91 25.86
CA TRP A 38 -36.39 -0.95 25.43
C TRP A 38 -36.24 -1.37 23.96
N ARG A 39 -37.10 -2.28 23.48
CA ARG A 39 -37.16 -2.65 22.06
C ARG A 39 -37.44 -1.48 21.12
N ASN A 40 -38.26 -0.51 21.55
CA ASN A 40 -38.65 0.63 20.72
C ASN A 40 -37.63 1.78 20.80
N LEU A 41 -36.63 1.70 21.68
CA LEU A 41 -35.63 2.76 21.83
C LEU A 41 -34.66 2.84 20.64
N PHE A 42 -34.61 1.82 19.79
CA PHE A 42 -33.68 1.75 18.65
C PHE A 42 -33.92 2.84 17.60
N HIS A 43 -35.13 3.37 17.49
CA HIS A 43 -35.42 4.52 16.62
C HIS A 43 -34.74 5.81 17.05
N PHE A 44 -34.25 5.88 18.30
CA PHE A 44 -33.48 7.01 18.81
C PHE A 44 -31.97 6.79 18.66
N VAL A 45 -31.53 5.62 18.20
CA VAL A 45 -30.12 5.34 17.92
C VAL A 45 -29.85 5.74 16.48
N ASP A 46 -28.91 6.67 16.29
CA ASP A 46 -28.70 7.30 15.00
C ASP A 46 -28.20 6.33 13.92
N ASN A 47 -27.44 5.29 14.29
CA ASN A 47 -26.92 4.29 13.36
C ASN A 47 -26.50 3.00 14.07
N PHE A 48 -26.63 1.88 13.36
CA PHE A 48 -26.12 0.58 13.79
C PHE A 48 -24.87 0.17 12.99
N ASP A 49 -23.96 -0.49 13.69
CA ASP A 49 -22.75 -1.11 13.16
C ASP A 49 -22.79 -2.61 13.42
N LEU A 50 -22.81 -3.41 12.35
CA LEU A 50 -22.89 -4.86 12.44
C LEU A 50 -21.54 -5.43 12.02
N GLU A 51 -20.79 -5.94 13.00
CA GLU A 51 -19.46 -6.51 12.79
C GLU A 51 -19.43 -7.96 13.23
N ASP A 52 -19.01 -8.83 12.32
CA ASP A 52 -18.62 -10.19 12.65
C ASP A 52 -17.19 -10.22 13.21
N SER A 53 -17.06 -10.16 14.53
CA SER A 53 -15.78 -10.09 15.22
C SER A 53 -14.98 -11.40 15.21
N THR A 54 -15.54 -12.51 14.72
CA THR A 54 -14.89 -13.83 14.78
C THR A 54 -14.70 -14.41 13.39
N SER A 55 -13.51 -14.95 13.12
CA SER A 55 -13.17 -15.64 11.87
C SER A 55 -13.48 -17.13 11.88
N LEU A 56 -14.21 -17.61 12.90
CA LEU A 56 -14.62 -19.01 13.03
C LEU A 56 -16.12 -19.08 12.82
N ARG A 57 -16.59 -20.11 12.12
CA ARG A 57 -18.03 -20.40 11.99
C ARG A 57 -18.66 -20.41 13.38
N ASN A 58 -19.44 -19.38 13.66
CA ASN A 58 -20.21 -19.26 14.86
C ASN A 58 -21.67 -19.19 14.45
N ASP A 59 -22.38 -20.32 14.57
CA ASP A 59 -23.82 -20.40 14.31
C ASP A 59 -24.59 -19.33 15.11
N GLY A 60 -24.06 -18.90 16.26
CA GLY A 60 -24.61 -17.83 17.08
C GLY A 60 -24.59 -16.44 16.43
N PHE A 61 -23.68 -16.17 15.47
CA PHE A 61 -23.69 -14.89 14.75
C PHE A 61 -24.75 -14.87 13.65
N SER A 62 -24.95 -15.96 12.92
CA SER A 62 -26.03 -16.06 11.93
C SER A 62 -27.40 -15.88 12.61
N ASP A 63 -27.62 -16.58 13.72
CA ASP A 63 -28.81 -16.42 14.55
C ASP A 63 -28.99 -14.98 15.07
N PHE A 64 -27.89 -14.36 15.49
CA PHE A 64 -27.89 -12.97 15.92
C PHE A 64 -28.24 -12.03 14.77
N MET A 65 -27.66 -12.22 13.58
CA MET A 65 -27.91 -11.40 12.40
C MET A 65 -29.37 -11.50 11.95
N GLU A 66 -29.92 -12.70 11.83
CA GLU A 66 -31.33 -12.90 11.48
C GLU A 66 -32.26 -12.20 12.48
N LYS A 67 -32.03 -12.39 13.79
CA LYS A 67 -32.81 -11.72 14.83
C LYS A 67 -32.62 -10.20 14.81
N THR A 68 -31.42 -9.73 14.55
CA THR A 68 -31.07 -8.30 14.57
C THR A 68 -31.62 -7.58 13.35
N VAL A 69 -31.50 -8.15 12.14
CA VAL A 69 -32.06 -7.62 10.91
C VAL A 69 -33.58 -7.51 11.03
N ALA A 70 -34.25 -8.52 11.60
CA ALA A 70 -35.68 -8.50 11.88
C ALA A 70 -36.05 -7.43 12.93
N LEU A 71 -35.28 -7.32 14.02
CA LEU A 71 -35.51 -6.39 15.12
C LEU A 71 -35.30 -4.92 14.73
N LEU A 72 -34.27 -4.66 13.92
CA LEU A 72 -33.89 -3.33 13.46
C LEU A 72 -34.65 -2.89 12.22
N SER A 73 -35.77 -3.53 11.87
CA SER A 73 -36.46 -3.51 10.57
C SER A 73 -36.45 -2.16 9.83
N ASN A 74 -36.63 -1.04 10.55
CA ASN A 74 -36.67 0.32 9.99
C ASN A 74 -35.54 1.25 10.47
N CYS A 75 -34.53 0.73 11.17
CA CYS A 75 -33.44 1.52 11.73
C CYS A 75 -32.26 1.62 10.75
N PRO A 76 -31.56 2.75 10.69
CA PRO A 76 -30.42 2.95 9.79
C PRO A 76 -29.23 2.05 10.17
N ILE A 77 -28.66 1.38 9.19
CA ILE A 77 -27.43 0.60 9.34
C ILE A 77 -26.34 1.37 8.61
N LYS A 78 -25.33 1.86 9.31
CA LYS A 78 -24.26 2.68 8.72
C LYS A 78 -23.12 1.83 8.18
N ARG A 79 -22.75 0.80 8.92
CA ARG A 79 -21.64 -0.09 8.59
C ARG A 79 -22.04 -1.54 8.76
N LEU A 80 -21.63 -2.35 7.80
CA LEU A 80 -21.75 -3.79 7.82
C LEU A 80 -20.39 -4.41 7.49
N THR A 81 -19.84 -5.17 8.43
CA THR A 81 -18.63 -5.96 8.27
C THR A 81 -18.98 -7.43 8.45
N LEU A 82 -18.79 -8.23 7.41
CA LEU A 82 -19.10 -9.65 7.40
C LEU A 82 -17.84 -10.47 7.10
N ASN A 83 -17.59 -11.48 7.93
CA ASN A 83 -16.68 -12.58 7.59
C ASN A 83 -17.54 -13.68 6.96
N CYS A 84 -17.56 -13.80 5.63
CA CYS A 84 -18.52 -14.60 4.85
C CYS A 84 -18.26 -16.12 4.97
N HIS A 85 -18.28 -16.67 6.18
CA HIS A 85 -18.31 -18.10 6.46
C HIS A 85 -19.73 -18.70 6.35
N TYR A 86 -20.70 -17.88 5.97
CA TYR A 86 -22.12 -18.18 5.93
C TYR A 86 -22.59 -18.58 4.53
N GLU A 87 -23.82 -19.07 4.44
CA GLU A 87 -24.46 -19.35 3.17
C GLU A 87 -24.61 -18.05 2.36
N GLN A 88 -24.34 -18.11 1.05
CA GLN A 88 -24.40 -16.95 0.15
C GLN A 88 -25.76 -16.26 0.19
N SER A 89 -26.85 -17.02 0.26
CA SER A 89 -28.22 -16.50 0.35
C SER A 89 -28.44 -15.62 1.58
N SER A 90 -27.87 -16.00 2.73
CA SER A 90 -27.91 -15.21 3.97
C SER A 90 -27.09 -13.93 3.86
N VAL A 91 -25.87 -14.03 3.31
CA VAL A 91 -24.99 -12.87 3.10
C VAL A 91 -25.66 -11.85 2.18
N ASP A 92 -26.21 -12.29 1.05
CA ASP A 92 -26.95 -11.44 0.12
C ASP A 92 -28.18 -10.80 0.77
N HIS A 93 -28.89 -11.55 1.62
CA HIS A 93 -30.03 -11.02 2.37
C HIS A 93 -29.60 -9.90 3.33
N TRP A 94 -28.50 -10.09 4.07
CA TRP A 94 -28.00 -9.10 5.03
C TRP A 94 -27.42 -7.87 4.33
N ILE A 95 -26.68 -8.04 3.24
CA ILE A 95 -26.18 -6.93 2.42
C ILE A 95 -27.36 -6.12 1.90
N ARG A 96 -28.33 -6.75 1.23
CA ARG A 96 -29.51 -6.05 0.69
C ARG A 96 -30.25 -5.27 1.78
N SER A 97 -30.46 -5.90 2.93
CA SER A 97 -31.11 -5.26 4.09
C SER A 97 -30.34 -4.03 4.59
N ALA A 98 -29.01 -4.08 4.61
CA ALA A 98 -28.19 -2.94 5.01
C ALA A 98 -28.20 -1.82 3.95
N LEU A 99 -28.09 -2.16 2.67
CA LEU A 99 -28.11 -1.19 1.58
C LEU A 99 -29.48 -0.45 1.52
N GLU A 100 -30.59 -1.16 1.70
CA GLU A 100 -31.94 -0.56 1.79
C GLU A 100 -32.11 0.40 2.96
N ARG A 101 -31.25 0.27 3.99
CA ARG A 101 -31.26 1.10 5.22
C ARG A 101 -30.21 2.20 5.21
N GLY A 102 -29.62 2.49 4.05
CA GLY A 102 -28.69 3.61 3.87
C GLY A 102 -27.24 3.33 4.30
N CYS A 103 -26.78 2.08 4.16
CA CYS A 103 -25.40 1.70 4.48
C CYS A 103 -24.37 2.57 3.75
N LEU A 104 -23.38 3.04 4.52
CA LEU A 104 -22.28 3.89 4.07
C LEU A 104 -20.97 3.11 3.89
N GLU A 105 -20.75 2.09 4.71
CA GLU A 105 -19.52 1.28 4.70
C GLU A 105 -19.86 -0.21 4.65
N LEU A 106 -19.45 -0.89 3.59
CA LEU A 106 -19.59 -2.33 3.45
C LEU A 106 -18.20 -2.98 3.38
N ASN A 107 -17.93 -3.92 4.28
CA ASN A 107 -16.72 -4.71 4.31
C ASN A 107 -17.06 -6.20 4.27
N LEU A 108 -16.72 -6.85 3.16
CA LEU A 108 -16.88 -8.27 2.96
C LEU A 108 -15.50 -8.92 3.03
N GLN A 109 -15.28 -9.69 4.07
CA GLN A 109 -14.08 -10.48 4.26
C GLN A 109 -14.44 -11.95 4.19
N SER A 110 -13.59 -12.80 3.62
CA SER A 110 -13.86 -14.24 3.63
C SER A 110 -12.59 -15.04 3.48
N GLN A 111 -12.45 -16.08 4.30
CA GLN A 111 -11.35 -17.05 4.20
C GLN A 111 -11.61 -18.13 3.12
N TYR A 112 -12.80 -18.13 2.52
CA TYR A 112 -13.19 -19.08 1.50
C TYR A 112 -13.63 -18.35 0.23
N ALA A 113 -13.61 -19.06 -0.90
CA ALA A 113 -14.21 -18.59 -2.13
C ALA A 113 -15.69 -18.20 -1.91
N HIS A 114 -16.05 -16.99 -2.32
CA HIS A 114 -17.42 -16.49 -2.27
C HIS A 114 -17.81 -15.88 -3.61
N SER A 115 -19.06 -16.08 -4.03
CA SER A 115 -19.61 -15.46 -5.24
C SER A 115 -20.50 -14.29 -4.85
N LEU A 116 -20.38 -13.17 -5.56
CA LEU A 116 -21.15 -11.95 -5.34
C LEU A 116 -21.76 -11.49 -6.67
N ASP A 117 -23.09 -11.41 -6.72
CA ASP A 117 -23.78 -10.80 -7.85
C ASP A 117 -23.77 -9.28 -7.68
N ILE A 118 -23.16 -8.58 -8.63
CA ILE A 118 -23.07 -7.11 -8.64
C ILE A 118 -24.46 -6.45 -8.62
N GLY A 119 -25.49 -7.13 -9.13
CA GLY A 119 -26.87 -6.66 -9.13
C GLY A 119 -27.41 -6.30 -7.75
N ILE A 120 -26.82 -6.82 -6.66
CA ILE A 120 -27.19 -6.48 -5.28
C ILE A 120 -27.01 -4.99 -4.96
N PHE A 121 -26.11 -4.31 -5.67
CA PHE A 121 -25.81 -2.90 -5.48
C PHE A 121 -26.62 -1.96 -6.39
N SER A 122 -27.41 -2.49 -7.32
CA SER A 122 -28.11 -1.72 -8.38
C SER A 122 -29.06 -0.61 -7.90
N ARG A 123 -29.40 -0.60 -6.61
CA ARG A 123 -30.28 0.40 -5.98
C ARG A 123 -29.58 1.23 -4.91
N ASN A 124 -28.27 1.07 -4.74
CA ASN A 124 -27.52 1.80 -3.73
C ASN A 124 -27.02 3.14 -4.28
N ASN A 125 -27.25 4.21 -3.52
CA ASN A 125 -26.69 5.54 -3.79
C ASN A 125 -25.95 6.15 -2.58
N THR A 126 -25.85 5.43 -1.47
CA THR A 126 -25.31 5.93 -0.20
C THR A 126 -23.91 5.41 0.11
N LEU A 127 -23.47 4.33 -0.53
CA LEU A 127 -22.21 3.67 -0.19
C LEU A 127 -21.02 4.58 -0.47
N VAL A 128 -20.22 4.83 0.57
CA VAL A 128 -19.02 5.68 0.53
C VAL A 128 -17.75 4.84 0.53
N LYS A 129 -17.77 3.67 1.17
CA LYS A 129 -16.65 2.74 1.24
C LYS A 129 -17.09 1.30 0.96
N LEU A 130 -16.39 0.65 0.04
CA LEU A 130 -16.58 -0.75 -0.30
C LEU A 130 -15.24 -1.47 -0.17
N THR A 131 -15.22 -2.51 0.66
CA THR A 131 -14.08 -3.41 0.80
C THR A 131 -14.52 -4.82 0.47
N LEU A 132 -13.93 -5.39 -0.56
CA LEU A 132 -14.02 -6.79 -0.93
C LEU A 132 -12.64 -7.39 -0.69
N SER A 133 -12.44 -8.07 0.42
CA SER A 133 -11.12 -8.63 0.78
C SER A 133 -11.26 -10.08 1.22
N SER A 134 -11.22 -11.00 0.27
CA SER A 134 -11.33 -12.44 0.53
C SER A 134 -10.09 -13.18 0.04
N PHE A 135 -9.94 -14.46 0.43
CA PHE A 135 -9.12 -15.43 -0.29
C PHE A 135 -9.44 -15.39 -1.79
N ARG A 136 -10.73 -15.47 -2.17
CA ARG A 136 -11.20 -15.26 -3.55
C ARG A 136 -12.66 -14.78 -3.59
N THR A 137 -12.91 -13.62 -4.18
CA THR A 137 -14.28 -13.14 -4.44
C THR A 137 -14.58 -13.21 -5.93
N PHE A 138 -15.51 -14.09 -6.33
CA PHE A 138 -16.01 -14.16 -7.69
C PHE A 138 -17.12 -13.15 -7.88
N VAL A 139 -16.85 -12.06 -8.58
CA VAL A 139 -17.88 -11.05 -8.89
C VAL A 139 -18.48 -11.37 -10.25
N GLN A 140 -19.81 -11.50 -10.27
CA GLN A 140 -20.59 -11.88 -11.46
C GLN A 140 -21.77 -10.93 -11.64
N GLY A 141 -22.39 -10.96 -12.81
CA GLY A 141 -23.63 -10.27 -13.10
C GLY A 141 -23.61 -9.49 -14.40
N ASN A 142 -24.76 -8.94 -14.76
CA ASN A 142 -24.90 -8.17 -16.00
C ASN A 142 -24.28 -6.79 -15.83
N PHE A 143 -23.37 -6.46 -16.73
CA PHE A 143 -22.81 -5.12 -16.86
C PHE A 143 -23.93 -4.13 -17.16
N PRO A 144 -24.08 -3.06 -16.35
CA PRO A 144 -24.88 -1.93 -16.75
C PRO A 144 -24.33 -1.32 -18.04
N PRO A 145 -25.16 -0.66 -18.87
CA PRO A 145 -24.69 -0.01 -20.08
C PRO A 145 -23.53 0.96 -19.79
N ASP A 146 -22.61 1.10 -20.74
CA ASP A 146 -21.47 2.03 -20.63
C ASP A 146 -21.93 3.44 -20.22
N GLY A 147 -21.23 4.03 -19.25
CA GLY A 147 -21.56 5.34 -18.69
C GLY A 147 -22.61 5.34 -17.58
N THR A 148 -23.13 4.18 -17.19
CA THR A 148 -24.01 4.08 -16.00
C THR A 148 -23.20 4.28 -14.72
N VAL A 149 -23.57 5.29 -13.93
CA VAL A 149 -23.02 5.49 -12.58
C VAL A 149 -23.68 4.49 -11.62
N PHE A 150 -22.87 3.66 -10.99
CA PHE A 150 -23.36 2.64 -10.07
C PHE A 150 -23.14 2.98 -8.62
N PHE A 151 -22.01 3.63 -8.33
CA PHE A 151 -21.63 4.04 -7.00
C PHE A 151 -21.42 5.56 -6.97
N PRO A 152 -22.50 6.36 -6.92
CA PRO A 152 -22.42 7.82 -7.07
C PRO A 152 -21.69 8.53 -5.91
N ALA A 153 -21.62 7.90 -4.73
CA ALA A 153 -21.05 8.47 -3.51
C ALA A 153 -19.74 7.78 -3.05
N LEU A 154 -19.27 6.77 -3.79
CA LEU A 154 -18.17 5.92 -3.34
C LEU A 154 -16.82 6.63 -3.51
N LYS A 155 -16.14 6.82 -2.38
CA LYS A 155 -14.85 7.49 -2.28
C LYS A 155 -13.68 6.53 -2.09
N THR A 156 -13.93 5.37 -1.49
CA THR A 156 -12.90 4.37 -1.21
C THR A 156 -13.35 3.01 -1.71
N LEU A 157 -12.56 2.41 -2.59
CA LEU A 157 -12.75 1.06 -3.11
C LEU A 157 -11.52 0.22 -2.81
N SER A 158 -11.72 -0.93 -2.16
CA SER A 158 -10.66 -1.90 -1.87
C SER A 158 -11.03 -3.26 -2.45
N LEU A 159 -10.20 -3.75 -3.37
CA LEU A 159 -10.34 -5.02 -4.08
C LEU A 159 -9.18 -5.94 -3.68
N GLY A 160 -9.47 -7.00 -2.95
CA GLY A 160 -8.52 -8.03 -2.51
C GLY A 160 -8.90 -9.39 -3.09
N ALA A 161 -8.06 -9.92 -3.98
CA ALA A 161 -8.25 -11.19 -4.71
C ALA A 161 -9.66 -11.32 -5.31
N VAL A 162 -10.05 -10.31 -6.12
CA VAL A 162 -11.36 -10.22 -6.75
C VAL A 162 -11.28 -10.76 -8.17
N VAL A 163 -11.82 -11.97 -8.38
CA VAL A 163 -11.96 -12.60 -9.69
C VAL A 163 -13.21 -12.06 -10.37
N ALA A 164 -13.04 -11.35 -11.48
CA ALA A 164 -14.13 -10.82 -12.28
C ALA A 164 -13.80 -10.88 -13.77
N ASP A 165 -14.83 -10.81 -14.62
CA ASP A 165 -14.61 -10.54 -16.04
C ASP A 165 -13.84 -9.20 -16.21
N PRO A 166 -12.89 -9.09 -17.15
CA PRO A 166 -12.09 -7.88 -17.28
C PRO A 166 -12.90 -6.60 -17.50
N ALA A 167 -14.00 -6.68 -18.27
CA ALA A 167 -14.89 -5.55 -18.46
C ALA A 167 -15.58 -5.16 -17.15
N LEU A 168 -15.86 -6.12 -16.26
CA LEU A 168 -16.57 -5.90 -15.00
C LEU A 168 -15.65 -5.20 -14.02
N TYR A 169 -14.40 -5.62 -13.99
CA TYR A 169 -13.36 -5.01 -13.17
C TYR A 169 -13.13 -3.54 -13.58
N ASN A 170 -12.95 -3.28 -14.87
CA ASN A 170 -12.78 -1.92 -15.39
C ASN A 170 -14.03 -1.06 -15.12
N TRP A 171 -15.20 -1.68 -15.17
CA TRP A 171 -16.46 -1.02 -14.85
C TRP A 171 -16.62 -0.70 -13.35
N LEU A 172 -16.16 -1.58 -12.45
CA LEU A 172 -16.15 -1.32 -10.99
C LEU A 172 -15.38 -0.04 -10.64
N ILE A 173 -14.36 0.29 -11.42
CA ILE A 173 -13.56 1.50 -11.24
C ILE A 173 -14.22 2.69 -11.94
N SER A 174 -14.58 2.57 -13.22
CA SER A 174 -15.13 3.67 -14.02
C SER A 174 -16.56 4.09 -13.65
N GLY A 175 -17.34 3.19 -13.04
CA GLY A 175 -18.68 3.45 -12.51
C GLY A 175 -18.73 4.27 -11.21
N CYS A 176 -17.57 4.69 -10.69
CA CYS A 176 -17.41 5.44 -9.45
C CYS A 176 -16.87 6.88 -9.71
N PRO A 177 -17.74 7.87 -9.98
CA PRO A 177 -17.32 9.21 -10.43
C PRO A 177 -16.58 10.05 -9.38
N VAL A 178 -16.71 9.70 -8.09
CA VAL A 178 -16.12 10.45 -6.95
C VAL A 178 -15.08 9.62 -6.19
N LEU A 179 -14.54 8.56 -6.81
CA LEU A 179 -13.58 7.65 -6.20
C LEU A 179 -12.25 8.36 -5.95
N GLU A 180 -11.86 8.55 -4.69
CA GLU A 180 -10.62 9.23 -4.31
C GLU A 180 -9.48 8.25 -3.97
N GLU A 181 -9.82 7.07 -3.43
CA GLU A 181 -8.86 6.05 -2.99
C GLU A 181 -9.20 4.68 -3.55
N LEU A 182 -8.23 4.07 -4.25
CA LEU A 182 -8.32 2.73 -4.80
C LEU A 182 -7.18 1.86 -4.26
N LEU A 183 -7.55 0.75 -3.63
CA LEU A 183 -6.63 -0.28 -3.14
C LEU A 183 -6.88 -1.58 -3.90
N ILE A 184 -5.86 -2.07 -4.61
CA ILE A 184 -5.85 -3.36 -5.30
C ILE A 184 -4.82 -4.25 -4.62
N ARG A 185 -5.25 -5.43 -4.16
CA ARG A 185 -4.40 -6.45 -3.56
C ARG A 185 -4.65 -7.77 -4.27
N ASP A 186 -3.64 -8.26 -4.94
CA ASP A 186 -3.68 -9.51 -5.67
C ASP A 186 -2.38 -10.24 -5.35
N VAL A 187 -2.44 -11.15 -4.39
CA VAL A 187 -1.31 -11.93 -3.91
C VAL A 187 -1.65 -13.36 -4.26
N GLY A 188 -0.93 -13.96 -5.22
CA GLY A 188 -1.15 -15.35 -5.59
C GLY A 188 -0.96 -16.26 -4.37
N ASP A 189 -1.96 -17.09 -4.08
CA ASP A 189 -1.98 -17.95 -2.89
C ASP A 189 -1.20 -19.29 -3.07
N GLY A 190 -0.46 -19.43 -4.18
CA GLY A 190 0.29 -20.65 -4.52
C GLY A 190 -0.54 -21.64 -5.38
N ASP A 191 0.17 -22.34 -6.26
CA ASP A 191 -0.29 -23.28 -7.30
C ASP A 191 -1.31 -22.73 -8.33
N ASP A 192 -0.80 -22.45 -9.54
CA ASP A 192 -1.50 -22.29 -10.84
C ASP A 192 -2.58 -21.19 -10.98
N ASP A 193 -2.78 -20.41 -9.92
CA ASP A 193 -3.81 -19.39 -9.87
C ASP A 193 -3.36 -18.07 -10.51
N GLN A 194 -3.98 -17.74 -11.65
CA GLN A 194 -3.71 -16.50 -12.38
C GLN A 194 -4.12 -15.26 -11.57
N PRO A 195 -3.38 -14.15 -11.71
CA PRO A 195 -3.79 -12.87 -11.15
C PRO A 195 -5.19 -12.47 -11.64
N THR A 196 -5.91 -11.80 -10.77
CA THR A 196 -7.29 -11.38 -10.95
C THR A 196 -7.42 -9.91 -11.34
N TRP A 197 -6.39 -9.11 -11.10
CA TRP A 197 -6.33 -7.72 -11.53
C TRP A 197 -6.09 -7.61 -13.05
N THR A 198 -6.94 -6.81 -13.72
CA THR A 198 -6.92 -6.57 -15.17
C THR A 198 -5.79 -5.67 -15.67
N ARG A 199 -4.88 -5.25 -14.80
CA ARG A 199 -3.72 -4.38 -15.11
C ARG A 199 -4.05 -3.00 -15.71
N SER A 200 -5.32 -2.60 -15.73
CA SER A 200 -5.73 -1.26 -16.17
C SER A 200 -6.44 -0.51 -15.05
N VAL A 201 -6.05 0.76 -14.84
CA VAL A 201 -6.70 1.70 -13.94
C VAL A 201 -6.87 3.03 -14.67
N VAL A 202 -8.09 3.32 -15.08
CA VAL A 202 -8.46 4.57 -15.77
C VAL A 202 -9.48 5.32 -14.94
N SER A 203 -9.08 6.43 -14.33
CA SER A 203 -10.00 7.31 -13.61
C SER A 203 -9.40 8.68 -13.35
N ALA A 204 -10.18 9.74 -13.61
CA ALA A 204 -9.77 11.10 -13.31
C ALA A 204 -9.99 11.50 -11.83
N SER A 205 -10.78 10.75 -11.05
CA SER A 205 -11.13 11.14 -9.67
C SER A 205 -10.12 10.65 -8.63
N ILE A 206 -9.34 9.62 -8.95
CA ILE A 206 -8.43 8.94 -8.01
C ILE A 206 -7.28 9.88 -7.63
N LYS A 207 -7.08 10.06 -6.32
CA LYS A 207 -5.97 10.80 -5.72
C LYS A 207 -4.95 9.88 -5.04
N ARG A 208 -5.39 8.71 -4.56
CA ARG A 208 -4.55 7.73 -3.87
C ARG A 208 -4.73 6.36 -4.52
N LEU A 209 -3.65 5.82 -5.06
CA LEU A 209 -3.64 4.50 -5.69
C LEU A 209 -2.65 3.61 -4.96
N THR A 210 -3.11 2.43 -4.59
CA THR A 210 -2.28 1.41 -3.98
C THR A 210 -2.51 0.09 -4.67
N ILE A 211 -1.45 -0.49 -5.23
CA ILE A 211 -1.47 -1.75 -5.97
C ILE A 211 -0.41 -2.65 -5.36
N TYR A 212 -0.85 -3.79 -4.84
CA TYR A 212 0.03 -4.89 -4.43
C TYR A 212 -0.27 -6.10 -5.31
N PHE A 213 0.70 -6.46 -6.13
CA PHE A 213 0.56 -7.46 -7.16
C PHE A 213 1.73 -8.45 -7.10
N HIS A 214 1.51 -9.61 -6.51
CA HIS A 214 2.57 -10.60 -6.34
C HIS A 214 2.19 -11.92 -6.99
N TYR A 215 3.05 -12.38 -7.90
CA TYR A 215 2.87 -13.65 -8.60
C TYR A 215 3.91 -14.67 -8.11
N PRO A 216 3.58 -15.98 -8.06
CA PRO A 216 4.56 -17.03 -7.81
C PRO A 216 5.65 -17.00 -8.90
N LEU A 217 6.90 -17.29 -8.51
CA LEU A 217 8.09 -17.16 -9.37
C LEU A 217 8.17 -18.22 -10.51
N ASP A 218 7.31 -19.23 -10.49
CA ASP A 218 7.44 -20.46 -11.30
C ASP A 218 6.61 -20.49 -12.60
N THR A 219 5.96 -19.38 -12.95
CA THR A 219 4.99 -19.29 -14.05
C THR A 219 5.47 -18.29 -15.12
N TYR A 220 5.18 -18.56 -16.40
CA TYR A 220 5.68 -17.79 -17.55
C TYR A 220 5.35 -16.29 -17.45
N PRO A 221 6.23 -15.40 -17.92
CA PRO A 221 5.98 -13.96 -17.93
C PRO A 221 4.75 -13.67 -18.78
N TYR A 222 3.73 -13.06 -18.18
CA TYR A 222 2.55 -12.58 -18.89
C TYR A 222 2.90 -11.26 -19.60
N GLU A 223 2.67 -11.21 -20.90
CA GLU A 223 2.98 -10.09 -21.81
C GLU A 223 1.96 -8.93 -21.73
N ASP A 224 1.25 -8.75 -20.61
CA ASP A 224 0.24 -7.68 -20.51
C ASP A 224 0.81 -6.44 -19.82
N ASP A 225 0.82 -5.35 -20.56
CA ASP A 225 1.20 -4.02 -20.10
C ASP A 225 0.29 -3.53 -18.97
N VAL A 226 0.90 -2.87 -17.98
CA VAL A 226 0.16 -2.16 -16.94
C VAL A 226 -0.21 -0.76 -17.45
N GLU A 227 -1.50 -0.45 -17.49
CA GLU A 227 -2.06 0.83 -17.89
C GLU A 227 -2.55 1.62 -16.66
N ILE A 228 -1.94 2.78 -16.39
CA ILE A 228 -2.38 3.67 -15.31
C ILE A 228 -2.63 5.06 -15.89
N LYS A 229 -3.91 5.42 -16.01
CA LYS A 229 -4.40 6.70 -16.53
C LYS A 229 -5.20 7.42 -15.45
N THR A 230 -4.46 8.07 -14.54
CA THR A 230 -5.00 8.78 -13.38
C THR A 230 -4.36 10.17 -13.22
N PRO A 231 -4.80 11.18 -13.99
CA PRO A 231 -4.11 12.47 -14.09
C PRO A 231 -4.06 13.29 -12.79
N ASN A 232 -5.00 13.05 -11.86
CA ASN A 232 -5.10 13.74 -10.58
C ASN A 232 -4.48 12.94 -9.42
N LEU A 233 -3.69 11.92 -9.71
CA LEU A 233 -3.06 11.07 -8.70
C LEU A 233 -2.02 11.87 -7.90
N GLU A 234 -2.15 11.87 -6.56
CA GLU A 234 -1.26 12.57 -5.64
C GLU A 234 -0.31 11.60 -4.90
N PHE A 235 -0.76 10.36 -4.68
CA PHE A 235 -0.01 9.31 -3.98
C PHE A 235 -0.11 7.98 -4.71
N LEU A 236 1.04 7.35 -4.97
CA LEU A 236 1.17 6.03 -5.57
C LEU A 236 1.96 5.11 -4.64
N ASP A 237 1.39 3.95 -4.31
CA ASP A 237 2.11 2.83 -3.68
C ASP A 237 1.96 1.61 -4.58
N TYR A 238 3.05 1.23 -5.25
CA TYR A 238 3.06 0.24 -6.32
C TYR A 238 4.08 -0.85 -6.01
N SER A 239 3.58 -2.05 -5.76
CA SER A 239 4.37 -3.23 -5.47
C SER A 239 4.00 -4.33 -6.47
N ALA A 240 4.94 -4.70 -7.35
CA ALA A 240 4.64 -5.59 -8.47
C ALA A 240 5.87 -6.37 -8.98
N LEU A 241 5.63 -7.52 -9.62
CA LEU A 241 6.59 -8.11 -10.56
C LEU A 241 6.64 -7.28 -11.86
N LEU A 242 7.84 -7.06 -12.40
CA LEU A 242 8.02 -6.25 -13.63
C LEU A 242 7.44 -6.96 -14.86
N SER A 243 6.56 -6.32 -15.64
CA SER A 243 6.18 -6.80 -16.98
C SER A 243 7.07 -6.22 -18.07
N ASP A 244 7.10 -6.86 -19.25
CA ASP A 244 7.75 -6.35 -20.47
C ASP A 244 6.93 -5.19 -21.08
N GLY A 245 6.87 -4.09 -20.33
CA GLY A 245 6.21 -2.86 -20.74
C GLY A 245 5.18 -2.35 -19.72
N SER A 246 5.05 -1.03 -19.68
CA SER A 246 4.06 -0.32 -18.87
C SER A 246 3.62 0.94 -19.64
N ASP A 247 2.32 1.05 -19.93
CA ASP A 247 1.71 2.24 -20.54
C ASP A 247 1.18 3.14 -19.41
N VAL A 248 2.13 3.76 -18.71
CA VAL A 248 1.82 4.71 -17.63
C VAL A 248 1.87 6.11 -18.21
N ASP A 249 0.71 6.78 -18.24
CA ASP A 249 0.62 8.18 -18.65
C ASP A 249 1.40 9.10 -17.70
N TYR A 250 1.68 10.33 -18.12
CA TYR A 250 2.33 11.31 -17.27
C TYR A 250 1.50 11.64 -16.02
N LEU A 251 2.02 11.26 -14.85
CA LEU A 251 1.40 11.51 -13.54
C LEU A 251 1.85 12.88 -12.98
N ASP A 252 1.48 13.97 -13.66
CA ASP A 252 2.00 15.31 -13.35
C ASP A 252 1.59 15.85 -11.96
N SER A 253 0.48 15.35 -11.41
CA SER A 253 -0.02 15.71 -10.07
C SER A 253 0.64 14.93 -8.92
N LEU A 254 1.46 13.93 -9.23
CA LEU A 254 1.99 12.99 -8.25
C LEU A 254 3.00 13.66 -7.32
N ALA A 255 2.71 13.62 -6.01
CA ALA A 255 3.56 14.22 -4.98
C ALA A 255 4.48 13.18 -4.31
N GLU A 256 3.96 11.98 -4.06
CA GLU A 256 4.68 10.89 -3.40
C GLU A 256 4.50 9.56 -4.14
N ALA A 257 5.60 8.85 -4.35
CA ALA A 257 5.61 7.50 -4.91
C ALA A 257 6.38 6.53 -4.01
N ARG A 258 5.81 5.34 -3.81
CA ARG A 258 6.46 4.21 -3.14
C ARG A 258 6.47 3.05 -4.12
N LEU A 259 7.67 2.53 -4.40
CA LEU A 259 7.86 1.46 -5.37
C LEU A 259 8.50 0.26 -4.68
N ASP A 260 7.86 -0.89 -4.81
CA ASP A 260 8.41 -2.20 -4.46
C ASP A 260 8.37 -3.16 -5.65
N LEU A 261 9.36 -3.04 -6.52
CA LEU A 261 9.45 -3.78 -7.77
C LEU A 261 10.29 -5.03 -7.59
N ARG A 262 9.85 -6.15 -8.16
CA ARG A 262 10.58 -7.42 -8.13
C ARG A 262 10.96 -7.85 -9.54
N LEU A 263 12.22 -8.24 -9.70
CA LEU A 263 12.74 -8.79 -10.94
C LEU A 263 12.30 -10.25 -11.09
N TRP A 264 12.06 -10.70 -12.32
CA TRP A 264 11.93 -12.12 -12.60
C TRP A 264 13.28 -12.83 -12.45
N GLU A 265 13.29 -13.96 -11.75
CA GLU A 265 14.45 -14.86 -11.71
C GLU A 265 14.42 -15.86 -12.88
N LEU A 266 14.18 -15.43 -14.13
CA LEU A 266 14.19 -16.37 -15.25
C LEU A 266 15.64 -16.72 -15.65
N PRO A 267 16.05 -18.01 -15.61
CA PRO A 267 17.45 -18.38 -15.79
C PRO A 267 18.00 -18.24 -17.22
N THR A 268 17.19 -17.88 -18.22
CA THR A 268 17.49 -18.22 -19.62
C THR A 268 17.33 -17.12 -20.67
N THR A 269 16.58 -16.03 -20.46
CA THR A 269 16.29 -15.04 -21.54
C THR A 269 17.02 -13.71 -21.41
N GLY A 270 17.47 -13.33 -20.20
CA GLY A 270 18.23 -12.09 -20.00
C GLY A 270 17.47 -10.80 -20.33
N ASP A 271 16.14 -10.87 -20.40
CA ASP A 271 15.25 -9.71 -20.43
C ASP A 271 14.62 -9.55 -19.05
N PHE A 272 14.71 -8.35 -18.49
CA PHE A 272 14.31 -8.06 -17.11
C PHE A 272 13.08 -7.14 -17.03
N GLY A 273 12.47 -6.83 -18.18
CA GLY A 273 11.45 -5.79 -18.32
C GLY A 273 12.02 -4.40 -18.57
N ASP A 274 11.13 -3.45 -18.85
CA ASP A 274 11.44 -2.02 -19.02
C ASP A 274 10.55 -1.17 -18.10
N ILE A 275 11.19 -0.43 -17.19
CA ILE A 275 10.49 0.49 -16.28
C ILE A 275 10.61 1.95 -16.72
N THR A 276 11.19 2.22 -17.88
CA THR A 276 11.47 3.58 -18.36
C THR A 276 10.23 4.47 -18.35
N ASN A 277 9.08 3.95 -18.79
CA ASN A 277 7.82 4.70 -18.78
C ASN A 277 7.33 5.00 -17.36
N LEU A 278 7.35 4.01 -16.45
CA LEU A 278 7.02 4.23 -15.03
C LEU A 278 7.93 5.29 -14.40
N VAL A 279 9.25 5.21 -14.63
CA VAL A 279 10.22 6.17 -14.11
C VAL A 279 10.00 7.56 -14.71
N ALA A 280 9.65 7.65 -15.99
CA ALA A 280 9.29 8.90 -16.67
C ALA A 280 8.00 9.51 -16.09
N ALA A 281 7.00 8.70 -15.79
CA ALA A 281 5.73 9.14 -15.22
C ALA A 281 5.89 9.76 -13.83
N ILE A 282 6.77 9.20 -12.99
CA ILE A 282 7.03 9.68 -11.62
C ILE A 282 8.09 10.79 -11.54
N ARG A 283 8.60 11.32 -12.66
CA ARG A 283 9.71 12.31 -12.66
C ARG A 283 9.44 13.57 -11.81
N ASN A 284 8.17 13.89 -11.58
CA ASN A 284 7.71 15.13 -10.94
C ASN A 284 7.49 15.00 -9.42
N VAL A 285 7.73 13.82 -8.82
CA VAL A 285 7.47 13.59 -7.40
C VAL A 285 8.38 14.41 -6.48
N LYS A 286 7.85 14.75 -5.30
CA LYS A 286 8.61 15.41 -4.21
C LYS A 286 9.26 14.39 -3.28
N THR A 287 8.59 13.24 -3.10
CA THR A 287 9.03 12.16 -2.23
C THR A 287 9.02 10.84 -2.99
N LEU A 288 10.13 10.11 -2.96
CA LEU A 288 10.27 8.79 -3.58
C LEU A 288 10.79 7.78 -2.56
N HIS A 289 10.08 6.68 -2.39
CA HIS A 289 10.49 5.53 -1.58
C HIS A 289 10.76 4.33 -2.48
N LEU A 290 11.94 3.72 -2.36
CA LEU A 290 12.34 2.54 -3.14
C LEU A 290 12.67 1.38 -2.22
N SER A 291 12.05 0.23 -2.48
CA SER A 291 12.47 -1.05 -1.90
C SER A 291 13.84 -1.50 -2.44
N PRO A 292 14.47 -2.52 -1.83
CA PRO A 292 15.73 -3.05 -2.34
C PRO A 292 15.60 -3.62 -3.76
N GLY A 293 14.48 -4.28 -4.06
CA GLY A 293 14.19 -4.80 -5.41
C GLY A 293 14.00 -3.68 -6.42
N SER A 294 13.33 -2.59 -6.03
CA SER A 294 13.22 -1.39 -6.86
C SER A 294 14.57 -0.77 -7.20
N LEU A 295 15.55 -0.79 -6.29
CA LEU A 295 16.90 -0.30 -6.61
C LEU A 295 17.59 -1.14 -7.69
N GLU A 296 17.43 -2.48 -7.67
CA GLU A 296 17.94 -3.31 -8.76
C GLU A 296 17.18 -3.06 -10.06
N ALA A 297 15.85 -2.94 -10.01
CA ALA A 297 15.02 -2.62 -11.18
C ALA A 297 15.46 -1.31 -11.85
N PHE A 298 15.72 -0.25 -11.07
CA PHE A 298 16.24 1.03 -11.58
C PHE A 298 17.63 0.91 -12.22
N TYR A 299 18.42 -0.10 -11.85
CA TYR A 299 19.72 -0.32 -12.44
C TYR A 299 19.64 -1.12 -13.75
N TYR A 300 18.90 -2.24 -13.74
CA TYR A 300 18.86 -3.18 -14.88
C TYR A 300 17.81 -2.82 -15.93
N CYS A 301 16.69 -2.22 -15.53
CA CYS A 301 15.48 -2.09 -16.38
C CYS A 301 15.15 -0.64 -16.76
N CYS A 302 15.92 0.34 -16.25
CA CYS A 302 15.72 1.75 -16.60
C CYS A 302 16.79 2.21 -17.59
N TYR A 303 16.49 2.14 -18.88
CA TYR A 303 17.44 2.54 -19.91
C TYR A 303 17.62 4.06 -19.93
N THR A 304 16.51 4.82 -19.88
CA THR A 304 16.56 6.29 -19.88
C THR A 304 16.00 6.88 -18.59
N MET A 305 16.90 7.22 -17.65
CA MET A 305 16.51 7.84 -16.39
C MET A 305 16.30 9.36 -16.57
N PRO A 306 15.07 9.87 -16.31
CA PRO A 306 14.77 11.30 -16.36
C PRO A 306 15.49 12.05 -15.22
N VAL A 307 15.45 13.37 -15.30
CA VAL A 307 15.91 14.24 -14.21
C VAL A 307 14.74 14.46 -13.25
N PHE A 308 14.99 14.27 -11.96
CA PHE A 308 14.04 14.45 -10.87
C PHE A 308 14.19 15.85 -10.27
N ASP A 309 13.76 16.87 -11.01
CA ASP A 309 13.96 18.28 -10.60
C ASP A 309 13.15 18.67 -9.36
N LYS A 310 12.02 18.00 -9.10
CA LYS A 310 11.13 18.30 -7.96
C LYS A 310 11.40 17.41 -6.74
N LEU A 311 12.28 16.42 -6.84
CA LEU A 311 12.53 15.47 -5.77
C LEU A 311 13.31 16.12 -4.63
N LEU A 312 12.69 16.14 -3.45
CA LEU A 312 13.25 16.70 -2.22
C LEU A 312 13.64 15.60 -1.23
N HIS A 313 12.90 14.50 -1.20
CA HIS A 313 13.07 13.40 -0.26
C HIS A 313 13.20 12.06 -1.00
N LEU A 314 14.34 11.40 -0.86
CA LEU A 314 14.58 10.06 -1.37
C LEU A 314 14.76 9.12 -0.18
N SER A 315 13.98 8.05 -0.13
CA SER A 315 14.07 7.00 0.87
C SER A 315 14.37 5.67 0.18
N ILE A 316 15.35 4.95 0.68
CA ILE A 316 15.71 3.63 0.18
C ILE A 316 15.72 2.62 1.31
N GLU A 317 15.31 1.40 1.01
CA GLU A 317 15.49 0.23 1.86
C GLU A 317 16.68 -0.58 1.38
N SER A 318 17.52 -1.02 2.32
CA SER A 318 18.72 -1.76 2.01
C SER A 318 18.59 -3.22 2.45
N ASP A 319 19.10 -4.14 1.65
CA ASP A 319 18.98 -5.59 1.87
C ASP A 319 20.29 -6.30 1.52
N LYS A 320 20.64 -7.38 2.24
CA LYS A 320 21.92 -8.08 2.09
C LYS A 320 22.13 -8.72 0.71
N GLU A 321 21.05 -9.05 0.01
CA GLU A 321 21.07 -9.73 -1.29
C GLU A 321 21.02 -8.76 -2.48
N ASN A 322 20.60 -7.51 -2.23
CA ASN A 322 20.47 -6.47 -3.25
C ASN A 322 21.56 -5.39 -3.08
N GLY A 323 22.09 -4.87 -4.19
CA GLY A 323 23.12 -3.83 -4.12
C GLY A 323 22.56 -2.40 -4.26
N TRP A 324 23.45 -1.40 -4.16
CA TRP A 324 23.11 0.02 -4.36
C TRP A 324 23.54 0.54 -5.74
N GLN A 325 23.52 -0.29 -6.77
CA GLN A 325 24.05 0.05 -8.11
C GLN A 325 23.31 1.23 -8.75
N ALA A 326 22.00 1.39 -8.51
CA ALA A 326 21.22 2.53 -9.03
C ALA A 326 21.45 3.84 -8.27
N LEU A 327 21.88 3.79 -7.01
CA LEU A 327 21.95 4.95 -6.12
C LEU A 327 22.86 6.07 -6.65
N PRO A 328 24.07 5.81 -7.20
CA PRO A 328 24.89 6.86 -7.81
C PRO A 328 24.17 7.64 -8.91
N ARG A 329 23.46 6.92 -9.80
CA ARG A 329 22.74 7.50 -10.94
C ARG A 329 21.54 8.32 -10.47
N LEU A 330 20.77 7.80 -9.52
CA LEU A 330 19.64 8.50 -8.88
C LEU A 330 20.09 9.82 -8.24
N LEU A 331 21.18 9.80 -7.47
CA LEU A 331 21.70 11.01 -6.82
C LEU A 331 22.20 12.06 -7.83
N LEU A 332 22.79 11.63 -8.95
CA LEU A 332 23.22 12.56 -10.02
C LEU A 332 22.04 13.17 -10.78
N LYS A 333 20.95 12.41 -10.94
CA LYS A 333 19.72 12.86 -11.61
C LYS A 333 18.74 13.59 -10.69
N SER A 334 19.10 13.81 -9.42
CA SER A 334 18.26 14.48 -8.42
C SER A 334 18.92 15.76 -7.90
N PRO A 335 18.95 16.86 -8.70
CA PRO A 335 19.75 18.05 -8.39
C PRO A 335 19.28 18.81 -7.14
N ASN A 336 18.00 18.72 -6.78
CA ASN A 336 17.37 19.45 -5.69
C ASN A 336 17.13 18.61 -4.43
N LEU A 337 17.69 17.40 -4.37
CA LEU A 337 17.50 16.48 -3.25
C LEU A 337 18.01 17.09 -1.93
N GLN A 338 17.13 17.13 -0.93
CA GLN A 338 17.43 17.70 0.40
C GLN A 338 17.58 16.63 1.47
N THR A 339 16.76 15.58 1.43
CA THR A 339 16.79 14.48 2.39
C THR A 339 17.09 13.17 1.69
N LEU A 340 18.07 12.44 2.21
CA LEU A 340 18.32 11.04 1.85
C LEU A 340 18.06 10.19 3.10
N ALA A 341 17.06 9.33 3.04
CA ALA A 341 16.73 8.37 4.09
C ALA A 341 17.15 6.96 3.65
N ILE A 342 17.88 6.25 4.49
CA ILE A 342 18.36 4.90 4.23
C ILE A 342 17.92 4.00 5.38
N LYS A 343 17.02 3.06 5.10
CA LYS A 343 16.61 2.04 6.08
C LYS A 343 17.59 0.88 6.04
N GLY A 344 18.41 0.76 7.09
CA GLY A 344 19.53 -0.17 7.19
C GLY A 344 20.71 0.23 6.30
N LEU A 345 21.93 -0.08 6.73
CA LEU A 345 23.16 0.19 5.95
C LEU A 345 23.78 -1.12 5.40
N VAL A 346 22.93 -2.11 5.08
CA VAL A 346 23.33 -3.44 4.59
C VAL A 346 23.04 -3.58 3.10
N HIS A 347 24.00 -4.06 2.31
CA HIS A 347 23.77 -4.34 0.89
C HIS A 347 24.74 -5.39 0.34
N LYS A 348 24.38 -6.00 -0.78
CA LYS A 348 25.28 -6.86 -1.56
C LYS A 348 26.41 -6.04 -2.15
N VAL A 349 27.62 -6.32 -1.71
CA VAL A 349 28.82 -5.59 -2.15
C VAL A 349 29.15 -5.98 -3.59
N THR A 350 28.94 -5.04 -4.52
CA THR A 350 29.27 -5.21 -5.94
C THR A 350 30.30 -4.18 -6.39
N TYR A 351 30.98 -4.45 -7.51
CA TYR A 351 31.88 -3.46 -8.13
C TYR A 351 31.12 -2.27 -8.74
N ARG A 352 29.78 -2.36 -8.80
CA ARG A 352 28.86 -1.41 -9.41
C ARG A 352 28.19 -0.47 -8.39
N CYS A 353 28.41 -0.66 -7.08
CA CYS A 353 27.95 0.29 -6.05
C CYS A 353 28.53 1.72 -6.25
N GLY A 354 29.54 1.85 -7.10
CA GLY A 354 30.12 3.13 -7.49
C GLY A 354 30.58 3.93 -6.28
N SER A 355 30.38 5.24 -6.34
CA SER A 355 30.79 6.13 -5.25
C SER A 355 29.75 6.29 -4.14
N ALA A 356 28.60 5.61 -4.23
CA ALA A 356 27.58 5.65 -3.18
C ALA A 356 27.98 4.78 -1.97
N CYS A 357 28.75 3.72 -2.17
CA CYS A 357 29.30 2.89 -1.08
C CYS A 357 30.81 3.15 -0.83
N ALA A 358 31.27 2.93 0.41
CA ALA A 358 32.68 2.77 0.80
C ALA A 358 33.31 1.44 0.33
N CYS A 359 32.56 0.63 -0.42
CA CYS A 359 32.91 -0.71 -0.83
C CYS A 359 34.08 -0.70 -1.82
N THR A 360 35.28 -1.00 -1.35
CA THR A 360 36.43 -1.19 -2.24
C THR A 360 36.53 -2.65 -2.69
N ILE A 361 36.02 -2.97 -3.87
CA ILE A 361 36.37 -4.22 -4.56
C ILE A 361 37.50 -3.91 -5.53
N LYS A 362 38.71 -4.43 -5.26
CA LYS A 362 39.74 -4.53 -6.29
C LYS A 362 39.23 -5.52 -7.34
N PRO A 363 39.23 -5.21 -8.65
CA PRO A 363 38.82 -6.16 -9.67
C PRO A 363 39.71 -7.40 -9.56
N LYS A 364 39.18 -8.50 -9.01
CA LYS A 364 39.86 -9.79 -9.07
C LYS A 364 39.76 -10.23 -10.52
N LYS A 365 40.90 -10.68 -11.07
CA LYS A 365 41.04 -11.23 -12.43
C LYS A 365 39.82 -12.08 -12.80
N LYS A 366 39.30 -11.85 -14.01
CA LYS A 366 38.27 -12.62 -14.73
C LYS A 366 38.08 -14.05 -14.18
N TYR A 367 37.22 -14.22 -13.19
CA TYR A 367 36.55 -15.50 -12.97
C TYR A 367 35.12 -15.32 -13.48
N LEU A 368 34.85 -16.06 -14.55
CA LEU A 368 33.60 -16.12 -15.29
C LEU A 368 32.45 -16.54 -14.38
N TYR A 369 31.74 -15.58 -13.80
CA TYR A 369 30.29 -15.75 -13.61
C TYR A 369 29.63 -15.25 -14.87
N LYS A 370 29.50 -16.17 -15.82
CA LYS A 370 28.85 -16.01 -17.13
C LYS A 370 27.32 -15.95 -16.97
N ARG A 371 26.82 -15.24 -15.95
CA ARG A 371 25.38 -15.27 -15.61
C ARG A 371 24.58 -14.12 -16.23
N TYR A 372 25.23 -13.01 -16.59
CA TYR A 372 24.58 -11.91 -17.32
C TYR A 372 25.60 -11.26 -18.26
N GLU A 373 25.28 -11.17 -19.56
CA GLU A 373 26.04 -10.30 -20.46
C GLU A 373 25.92 -8.86 -19.94
N ASP A 374 27.03 -8.14 -19.97
CA ASP A 374 27.14 -6.79 -19.44
C ASP A 374 26.38 -5.80 -20.34
N ARG A 375 25.05 -5.80 -20.29
CA ARG A 375 24.17 -4.79 -20.92
C ARG A 375 24.15 -3.47 -20.13
N SER A 376 25.18 -3.20 -19.32
CA SER A 376 25.29 -1.92 -18.61
C SER A 376 25.32 -0.80 -19.65
N PRO A 377 24.58 0.31 -19.46
CA PRO A 377 24.82 1.54 -20.19
C PRO A 377 26.32 1.86 -20.10
N PRO A 378 26.98 2.32 -21.18
CA PRO A 378 28.37 2.76 -21.13
C PRO A 378 28.55 3.66 -19.92
N SER A 379 29.65 3.45 -19.18
CA SER A 379 30.00 4.19 -17.98
C SER A 379 30.01 5.69 -18.24
N GLU A 380 28.87 6.36 -18.16
CA GLU A 380 28.80 7.80 -18.18
C GLU A 380 29.32 8.31 -16.84
N VAL A 381 30.42 9.05 -16.96
CA VAL A 381 31.16 9.77 -15.92
C VAL A 381 32.21 8.93 -15.18
N GLU A 382 33.31 8.69 -15.89
CA GLU A 382 34.64 8.72 -15.31
C GLU A 382 34.79 9.93 -14.36
N GLY A 383 35.09 9.66 -13.09
CA GLY A 383 35.97 10.52 -12.29
C GLY A 383 35.35 11.44 -11.22
N ARG A 384 34.02 11.57 -11.08
CA ARG A 384 33.42 12.37 -9.97
C ARG A 384 32.50 11.56 -9.07
N CYS A 385 32.76 11.61 -7.76
CA CYS A 385 31.93 10.99 -6.75
C CYS A 385 30.56 11.69 -6.67
N CYS A 386 29.46 10.94 -6.87
CA CYS A 386 28.09 11.45 -6.82
C CYS A 386 27.76 12.15 -5.50
N LEU A 387 28.39 11.74 -4.39
CA LEU A 387 28.19 12.34 -3.07
C LEU A 387 28.79 13.75 -2.95
N TRP A 388 29.83 14.09 -3.73
CA TRP A 388 30.41 15.44 -3.70
C TRP A 388 29.53 16.49 -4.36
N THR A 389 28.75 16.09 -5.36
CA THR A 389 27.83 16.96 -6.09
C THR A 389 26.44 17.01 -5.46
N CYS A 390 26.13 16.05 -4.58
CA CYS A 390 24.85 15.95 -3.91
C CYS A 390 24.65 17.08 -2.90
N ARG A 391 23.50 17.77 -2.97
CA ARG A 391 23.12 18.90 -2.10
C ARG A 391 22.28 18.49 -0.89
N VAL A 392 22.31 17.21 -0.53
CA VAL A 392 21.60 16.66 0.62
C VAL A 392 22.02 17.39 1.90
N LYS A 393 21.01 17.89 2.61
CA LYS A 393 21.12 18.58 3.91
C LYS A 393 20.82 17.65 5.07
N VAL A 394 19.93 16.68 4.88
CA VAL A 394 19.50 15.74 5.91
C VAL A 394 19.78 14.31 5.47
N LEU A 395 20.57 13.58 6.25
CA LEU A 395 20.77 12.13 6.08
C LEU A 395 20.04 11.41 7.21
N GLU A 396 19.07 10.58 6.90
CA GLU A 396 18.32 9.79 7.89
C GLU A 396 18.71 8.32 7.75
N ILE A 397 19.06 7.69 8.85
CA ILE A 397 19.48 6.28 8.87
C ILE A 397 18.72 5.58 9.98
N SER A 398 17.96 4.56 9.63
CA SER A 398 17.23 3.74 10.61
C SER A 398 17.84 2.34 10.68
N GLY A 399 17.78 1.72 11.87
CA GLY A 399 18.33 0.37 12.09
C GLY A 399 19.86 0.34 12.08
N TYR A 400 20.51 1.36 12.66
CA TYR A 400 21.96 1.41 12.76
C TYR A 400 22.47 0.47 13.85
N GLY A 401 23.21 -0.58 13.45
CA GLY A 401 23.76 -1.59 14.36
C GLY A 401 25.19 -1.29 14.85
N GLY A 402 25.91 -0.39 14.18
CA GLY A 402 27.29 -0.01 14.53
C GLY A 402 28.37 -1.01 14.17
N SER A 403 28.08 -1.94 13.27
CA SER A 403 29.08 -2.84 12.73
C SER A 403 30.20 -2.07 12.01
N SER A 404 31.38 -2.69 11.90
CA SER A 404 32.54 -2.07 11.23
C SER A 404 32.27 -1.63 9.79
N ARG A 405 31.31 -2.28 9.10
CA ARG A 405 30.90 -1.90 7.74
C ARG A 405 30.04 -0.64 7.76
N GLU A 406 29.10 -0.55 8.69
CA GLU A 406 28.23 0.61 8.85
C GLU A 406 29.04 1.84 9.27
N VAL A 407 29.99 1.69 10.20
CA VAL A 407 30.90 2.78 10.60
C VAL A 407 31.69 3.31 9.40
N LYS A 408 32.26 2.43 8.58
CA LYS A 408 32.98 2.84 7.35
C LYS A 408 32.08 3.52 6.34
N GLN A 409 30.83 3.07 6.21
CA GLN A 409 29.86 3.70 5.33
C GLN A 409 29.47 5.10 5.84
N MET A 410 29.30 5.25 7.15
CA MET A 410 29.07 6.53 7.81
C MET A 410 30.24 7.50 7.62
N GLU A 411 31.48 7.03 7.83
CA GLU A 411 32.68 7.80 7.55
C GLU A 411 32.71 8.29 6.10
N HIS A 412 32.34 7.42 5.16
CA HIS A 412 32.30 7.77 3.74
C HIS A 412 31.21 8.79 3.41
N PHE A 413 30.02 8.71 4.01
CA PHE A 413 28.96 9.71 3.83
C PHE A 413 29.34 11.05 4.48
N LEU A 414 29.73 11.05 5.76
CA LEU A 414 30.11 12.25 6.51
C LEU A 414 31.33 12.94 5.87
N GLY A 415 32.29 12.18 5.36
CA GLY A 415 33.49 12.70 4.70
C GLY A 415 33.28 13.20 3.27
N LYS A 416 32.12 12.94 2.64
CA LYS A 416 31.88 13.31 1.23
C LYS A 416 30.67 14.23 1.01
N LEU A 417 29.65 14.18 1.86
CA LEU A 417 28.49 15.06 1.78
C LEU A 417 28.81 16.45 2.35
N LYS A 418 29.22 17.37 1.49
CA LYS A 418 29.69 18.72 1.87
C LYS A 418 28.58 19.67 2.37
N TYR A 419 27.33 19.40 2.02
CA TYR A 419 26.18 20.27 2.33
C TYR A 419 25.34 19.75 3.50
N LEU A 420 25.81 18.70 4.18
CA LEU A 420 25.07 18.03 5.23
C LEU A 420 24.92 18.96 6.45
N GLU A 421 23.70 19.18 6.90
CA GLU A 421 23.34 20.00 8.05
C GLU A 421 22.92 19.12 9.24
N THR A 422 22.20 18.02 8.97
CA THR A 422 21.70 17.12 10.01
C THR A 422 21.83 15.66 9.60
N VAL A 423 22.24 14.81 10.52
CA VAL A 423 22.20 13.35 10.39
C VAL A 423 21.32 12.80 11.49
N LYS A 424 20.21 12.16 11.12
CA LYS A 424 19.30 11.50 12.08
C LYS A 424 19.58 10.02 12.09
N ILE A 425 19.78 9.44 13.27
CA ILE A 425 20.18 8.04 13.44
C ILE A 425 19.20 7.36 14.40
N GLY A 426 18.39 6.45 13.86
CA GLY A 426 17.60 5.50 14.64
C GLY A 426 18.42 4.24 14.93
N VAL A 427 18.64 3.96 16.21
CA VAL A 427 19.44 2.81 16.69
C VAL A 427 18.53 1.59 16.85
N GLU A 428 19.05 0.41 16.55
CA GLU A 428 18.35 -0.87 16.78
C GLU A 428 18.22 -1.16 18.29
N GLU A 429 17.06 -1.64 18.74
CA GLU A 429 16.67 -1.69 20.17
C GLU A 429 17.63 -2.49 21.08
N ASP A 430 18.35 -3.47 20.53
CA ASP A 430 19.21 -4.39 21.28
C ASP A 430 20.67 -3.91 21.47
N ASN A 431 21.04 -2.73 20.95
CA ASN A 431 22.43 -2.27 20.97
C ASN A 431 22.76 -1.29 22.10
N ASN A 432 24.01 -1.37 22.59
CA ASN A 432 24.56 -0.48 23.61
C ASN A 432 24.71 0.96 23.06
N SER A 433 23.62 1.73 23.15
CA SER A 433 23.45 3.02 22.49
C SER A 433 24.53 4.06 22.81
N GLU A 434 25.15 4.01 23.99
CA GLU A 434 26.20 4.97 24.40
C GLU A 434 27.49 4.80 23.61
N TYR A 435 27.96 3.56 23.40
CA TYR A 435 29.17 3.29 22.63
C TYR A 435 29.00 3.66 21.15
N LEU A 436 27.81 3.36 20.59
CA LEU A 436 27.46 3.73 19.22
C LEU A 436 27.45 5.25 19.03
N ARG A 437 26.86 5.97 19.99
CA ARG A 437 26.84 7.44 20.00
C ARG A 437 28.25 8.01 20.06
N ALA A 438 29.11 7.51 20.94
CA ALA A 438 30.49 7.96 21.07
C ALA A 438 31.27 7.76 19.76
N ASN A 439 31.16 6.59 19.13
CA ASN A 439 31.84 6.28 17.87
C ASN A 439 31.39 7.18 16.71
N LEU A 440 30.09 7.47 16.59
CA LEU A 440 29.58 8.33 15.52
C LEU A 440 30.00 9.79 15.70
N MET A 441 30.13 10.24 16.95
CA MET A 441 30.52 11.61 17.25
C MET A 441 32.00 11.90 16.96
N THR A 442 32.87 10.87 16.94
CA THR A 442 34.31 11.01 16.61
C THR A 442 34.60 11.02 15.11
N LEU A 443 33.63 10.67 14.26
CA LEU A 443 33.84 10.59 12.82
C LEU A 443 34.07 11.98 12.20
N ALA A 444 35.03 12.05 11.28
CA ALA A 444 35.35 13.27 10.56
C ALA A 444 34.21 13.69 9.63
N ARG A 445 33.91 15.00 9.60
CA ARG A 445 32.80 15.58 8.83
C ARG A 445 33.34 16.55 7.79
N ALA A 446 32.86 16.43 6.56
CA ALA A 446 33.16 17.37 5.49
C ALA A 446 32.43 18.71 5.67
N SER A 447 31.21 18.67 6.21
CA SER A 447 30.42 19.86 6.54
C SER A 447 30.65 20.26 7.99
N SER A 448 31.06 21.49 8.22
CA SER A 448 31.19 22.08 9.56
C SER A 448 29.83 22.37 10.22
N LYS A 449 28.74 22.41 9.44
CA LYS A 449 27.37 22.63 9.93
C LYS A 449 26.67 21.33 10.35
N CYS A 450 27.27 20.17 10.06
CA CYS A 450 26.64 18.88 10.27
C CYS A 450 26.49 18.55 11.76
N ASN A 451 25.24 18.47 12.23
CA ASN A 451 24.89 17.95 13.55
C ASN A 451 24.36 16.51 13.47
N ILE A 452 24.68 15.67 14.46
CA ILE A 452 24.18 14.29 14.54
C ILE A 452 23.12 14.25 15.64
N GLN A 453 21.92 13.77 15.28
CA GLN A 453 20.77 13.60 16.16
C GLN A 453 20.41 12.12 16.22
N PHE A 454 20.15 11.60 17.41
CA PHE A 454 19.65 10.26 17.60
C PHE A 454 18.13 10.35 17.80
N ILE A 455 17.37 9.59 17.02
CA ILE A 455 15.90 9.63 16.99
C ILE A 455 15.29 8.32 17.46
#